data_AF-A0A4S8QJ41-F1
#
_entry.id   AF-A0A4S8QJ41-F1
#
_cell.length_a   1.000
_cell.length_b   1.000
_cell.length_c   1.000
_cell.angle_alpha   90.00
_cell.angle_beta   90.00
_cell.angle_gamma   90.00
#
_symmetry.space_group_name_H-M   'P 1'
#
loop_
_entity.id
_entity.type
_entity.pdbx_description
1 polymer ?
#
loop_
_entity_poly.entity_id
_entity_poly.type
_entity_poly.pdbx_seq_one_letter_code
_entity_poly.pdbx_strand_id
1 'polypeptide(L)'
;MTRRQRPPLDPGRVYGLFVNAKGTAFVLRASASGRRMNVCLHHDEGPQIAVVCNPTEPGERFIRWQGRLWSSNPEDWKQDVKRLAFESIDAILAASRDAATRP
;
A
#
# COMPACT_ATOMS: atom_id res chain seq x y z
N MET A 1 7.05 19.82 -23.70
CA MET A 1 6.26 20.37 -22.58
C MET A 1 5.69 19.19 -21.78
N THR A 2 6.42 18.69 -20.78
CA THR A 2 5.97 17.56 -19.96
C THR A 2 4.94 18.07 -18.96
N ARG A 3 3.66 17.82 -19.25
CA ARG A 3 2.55 17.93 -18.30
C ARG A 3 3.05 17.29 -16.99
N ARG A 4 3.23 18.08 -15.92
CA ARG A 4 3.51 17.54 -14.58
C ARG A 4 2.33 16.65 -14.23
N GLN A 5 2.41 15.37 -14.57
CA GLN A 5 1.39 14.39 -14.24
C GLN A 5 1.26 14.43 -12.73
N ARG A 6 0.06 14.75 -12.25
CA ARG A 6 -0.27 14.69 -10.84
C ARG A 6 0.11 13.29 -10.34
N PRO A 7 0.76 13.18 -9.17
CA PRO A 7 1.05 11.88 -8.61
C PRO A 7 -0.24 11.04 -8.55
N PRO A 8 -0.18 9.73 -8.85
CA PRO A 8 -1.36 8.87 -8.86
C PRO A 8 -2.02 8.76 -7.48
N LEU A 9 -1.26 9.02 -6.42
CA LEU A 9 -1.74 9.06 -5.04
C LEU A 9 -1.41 10.41 -4.41
N ASP A 10 -2.24 10.86 -3.46
CA ASP A 10 -2.00 12.04 -2.64
C ASP A 10 -0.79 11.77 -1.73
N PRO A 11 0.32 12.52 -1.88
CA PRO A 11 1.53 12.26 -1.12
C PRO A 11 1.32 12.26 0.40
N GLY A 12 1.81 11.22 1.08
CA GLY A 12 1.75 11.10 2.53
C GLY A 12 0.37 10.73 3.09
N ARG A 13 -0.69 10.69 2.26
CA ARG A 13 -2.04 10.33 2.67
C ARG A 13 -2.13 8.87 3.11
N VAL A 14 -2.86 8.63 4.20
CA VAL A 14 -3.28 7.29 4.63
C VAL A 14 -4.52 6.89 3.84
N TYR A 15 -4.45 5.73 3.20
CA TYR A 15 -5.48 5.22 2.30
C TYR A 15 -6.33 4.12 2.93
N GLY A 16 -5.78 3.39 3.89
CA GLY A 16 -6.53 2.35 4.58
C GLY A 16 -5.68 1.55 5.56
N LEU A 17 -6.33 0.59 6.20
CA LEU A 17 -5.72 -0.38 7.09
C LEU A 17 -6.19 -1.79 6.72
N PHE A 18 -5.34 -2.78 6.98
CA PHE A 18 -5.72 -4.19 6.91
C PHE A 18 -5.13 -4.96 8.08
N VAL A 19 -5.71 -6.12 8.38
CA VAL A 19 -5.31 -6.97 9.50
C VAL A 19 -5.05 -8.36 8.97
N ASN A 20 -3.92 -8.97 9.37
CA ASN A 20 -3.61 -10.35 8.98
C ASN A 20 -4.30 -11.39 9.87
N ALA A 21 -4.16 -12.67 9.53
CA ALA A 21 -4.76 -13.77 10.30
C ALA A 21 -4.29 -13.87 11.77
N LYS A 22 -3.18 -13.22 12.13
CA LYS A 22 -2.66 -13.16 13.52
C LYS A 22 -3.17 -11.93 14.29
N GLY A 23 -4.06 -11.13 13.71
CA GLY A 23 -4.55 -9.89 14.33
C GLY A 23 -3.57 -8.72 14.27
N THR A 24 -2.48 -8.84 13.49
CA THR A 24 -1.54 -7.74 13.29
C THR A 24 -2.13 -6.73 12.32
N ALA A 25 -2.22 -5.47 12.75
CA ALA A 25 -2.69 -4.37 11.91
C ALA A 25 -1.56 -3.76 11.08
N PHE A 26 -1.90 -3.33 9.87
CA PHE A 26 -1.02 -2.66 8.92
C PHE A 26 -1.74 -1.46 8.32
N VAL A 27 -0.99 -0.40 8.04
CA VAL A 27 -1.49 0.82 7.43
C VAL A 27 -0.88 1.01 6.05
N LEU A 28 -1.73 1.34 5.08
CA LEU A 28 -1.36 1.69 3.73
C LEU A 28 -1.28 3.21 3.59
N ARG A 29 -0.07 3.72 3.35
CA ARG A 29 0.20 5.15 3.24
C ARG A 29 0.92 5.46 1.94
N ALA A 30 0.50 6.47 1.20
CA ALA A 30 1.23 6.90 0.02
C ALA A 30 2.61 7.45 0.39
N SER A 31 3.62 7.12 -0.42
CA SER A 31 4.96 7.70 -0.28
C SER A 31 4.91 9.22 -0.46
N ALA A 32 5.96 9.92 -0.01
CA ALA A 32 6.09 11.37 -0.22
C ALA A 32 6.13 11.78 -1.71
N SER A 33 6.44 10.85 -2.60
CA SER A 33 6.36 11.07 -4.06
C SER A 33 4.97 10.80 -4.65
N GLY A 34 4.05 10.20 -3.90
CA GLY A 34 2.72 9.80 -4.36
C GLY A 34 2.74 8.70 -5.43
N ARG A 35 3.88 8.01 -5.63
CA ARG A 35 4.06 6.98 -6.67
C ARG A 35 4.10 5.56 -6.13
N ARG A 36 4.23 5.40 -4.82
CA ARG A 36 4.34 4.11 -4.15
C ARG A 36 3.46 4.12 -2.91
N MET A 37 3.17 2.94 -2.39
CA MET A 37 2.42 2.80 -1.15
C MET A 37 3.27 2.07 -0.11
N ASN A 38 3.51 2.74 1.01
CA ASN A 38 4.19 2.20 2.17
C ASN A 38 3.23 1.30 2.94
N VAL A 39 3.75 0.16 3.41
CA VAL A 39 3.08 -0.71 4.39
C VAL A 39 3.74 -0.47 5.73
N CYS A 40 3.03 0.22 6.63
CA CYS A 40 3.47 0.52 7.98
C CYS A 40 2.84 -0.47 8.96
N LEU A 41 3.59 -0.89 9.97
CA LEU A 41 3.11 -1.80 11.01
C LEU A 41 2.35 -1.03 12.09
N HIS A 42 1.21 -1.56 12.55
CA HIS A 42 0.34 -1.03 13.62
C HIS A 42 -0.37 0.31 13.34
N HIS A 43 0.36 1.35 12.95
CA HIS A 43 -0.17 2.70 12.71
C HIS A 43 0.60 3.41 11.57
N ASP A 44 0.14 4.57 11.14
CA ASP A 44 0.67 5.33 9.99
C ASP A 44 2.07 5.91 10.22
N GLU A 45 2.40 6.19 11.48
CA GLU A 45 3.76 6.54 11.97
C GLU A 45 4.59 5.30 12.37
N GLY A 46 4.03 4.10 12.22
CA GLY A 46 4.68 2.86 12.59
C GLY A 46 5.84 2.52 11.66
N PRO A 47 6.67 1.53 12.05
CA PRO A 47 7.83 1.17 11.25
C PRO A 47 7.37 0.64 9.89
N GLN A 48 7.98 1.18 8.85
CA GLN A 48 7.76 0.71 7.49
C GLN A 48 8.41 -0.66 7.30
N ILE A 49 7.61 -1.64 6.88
CA ILE A 49 8.06 -3.02 6.65
C ILE A 49 8.14 -3.38 5.17
N ALA A 50 7.43 -2.64 4.32
CA ALA A 50 7.43 -2.85 2.88
C ALA A 50 6.97 -1.62 2.10
N VAL A 51 7.20 -1.67 0.79
CA VAL A 51 6.70 -0.73 -0.19
C VAL A 51 6.04 -1.51 -1.33
N VAL A 52 4.82 -1.16 -1.67
CA VAL A 52 4.17 -1.56 -2.92
C VAL A 52 4.55 -0.57 -4.01
N CYS A 53 5.22 -1.09 -5.04
CA CYS A 53 5.55 -0.38 -6.27
C CYS A 53 4.41 -0.52 -7.27
N ASN A 54 4.23 0.50 -8.11
CA ASN A 54 3.17 0.58 -9.12
C ASN A 54 1.77 0.24 -8.56
N PRO A 55 1.33 0.90 -7.47
CA PRO A 55 0.09 0.53 -6.77
C PRO A 55 -1.16 0.66 -7.66
N THR A 56 -1.13 1.50 -8.69
CA THR A 56 -2.25 1.71 -9.62
C THR A 56 -2.28 0.76 -10.81
N GLU A 57 -1.26 -0.09 -10.99
CA GLU A 57 -1.14 -0.98 -12.15
C GLU A 57 -1.04 -2.44 -11.68
N PRO A 58 -2.17 -3.17 -11.54
CA PRO A 58 -2.18 -4.51 -10.96
C PRO A 58 -1.23 -5.51 -11.63
N GLY A 59 -1.05 -5.43 -12.95
CA GLY A 59 -0.16 -6.31 -13.71
C GLY A 59 1.34 -6.07 -13.50
N GLU A 60 1.71 -4.86 -13.06
CA GLU A 60 3.11 -4.49 -12.77
C GLU A 60 3.37 -4.32 -11.26
N ARG A 61 2.36 -4.59 -10.43
CA ARG A 61 2.43 -4.36 -8.99
C ARG A 61 3.33 -5.39 -8.33
N PHE A 62 4.29 -4.91 -7.54
CA PHE A 62 5.14 -5.78 -6.72
C PHE A 62 5.41 -5.17 -5.36
N ILE A 63 5.66 -6.01 -4.38
CA ILE A 63 6.04 -5.61 -3.02
C ILE A 63 7.55 -5.74 -2.85
N ARG A 64 8.17 -4.69 -2.31
CA ARG A 64 9.56 -4.68 -1.88
C ARG A 64 9.59 -4.61 -0.37
N TRP A 65 10.06 -5.68 0.27
CA TRP A 65 10.27 -5.73 1.71
C TRP A 65 11.44 -4.84 2.15
N GLN A 66 11.28 -4.13 3.26
CA GLN A 66 12.24 -3.13 3.76
C GLN A 66 12.28 -3.08 5.28
N GLY A 67 13.42 -2.66 5.83
CA GLY A 67 13.66 -2.67 7.28
C GLY A 67 14.19 -4.00 7.78
N ARG A 68 14.32 -4.17 9.10
CA ARG A 68 14.76 -5.43 9.73
C ARG A 68 13.59 -6.30 10.23
N LEU A 69 12.41 -5.70 10.42
CA LEU A 69 11.27 -6.39 11.00
C LEU A 69 10.73 -7.50 10.09
N TRP A 70 10.78 -7.34 8.77
CA TRP A 70 10.28 -8.35 7.84
C TRP A 70 11.20 -9.58 7.71
N SER A 71 12.51 -9.45 7.96
CA SER A 71 13.46 -10.54 7.70
C SER A 71 13.29 -11.73 8.65
N SER A 72 12.79 -11.47 9.86
CA SER A 72 12.53 -12.51 10.86
C SER A 72 11.17 -13.20 10.71
N ASN A 73 10.32 -12.72 9.79
CA ASN A 73 9.01 -13.32 9.56
C ASN A 73 9.10 -14.47 8.54
N PRO A 74 8.31 -15.55 8.74
CA PRO A 74 8.27 -16.66 7.80
C PRO A 74 7.60 -16.28 6.47
N GLU A 75 7.83 -17.08 5.42
CA GLU A 75 7.44 -16.74 4.05
C GLU A 75 5.92 -16.72 3.85
N ASP A 76 5.19 -17.62 4.52
CA ASP A 76 3.73 -17.65 4.55
C ASP A 76 3.14 -16.33 5.07
N TRP A 77 3.72 -15.76 6.12
CA TRP A 77 3.35 -14.45 6.65
C TRP A 77 3.57 -13.35 5.61
N LYS A 78 4.69 -13.38 4.88
CA LYS A 78 4.99 -12.39 3.83
C LYS A 78 4.00 -12.48 2.68
N GLN A 79 3.65 -13.70 2.26
CA GLN A 79 2.66 -13.91 1.21
C GLN A 79 1.26 -13.45 1.65
N ASP A 80 0.88 -13.68 2.90
CA ASP A 80 -0.39 -13.19 3.46
C ASP A 80 -0.45 -11.66 3.46
N VAL A 81 0.58 -11.00 4.00
CA VAL A 81 0.68 -9.53 4.01
C VAL A 81 0.69 -8.96 2.59
N LYS A 82 1.41 -9.59 1.66
CA LYS A 82 1.43 -9.18 0.24
C LYS A 82 0.03 -9.23 -0.37
N ARG A 83 -0.67 -10.36 -0.19
CA ARG A 83 -2.02 -10.58 -0.72
C ARG A 83 -2.99 -9.55 -0.15
N LEU A 84 -3.04 -9.41 1.17
CA LEU A 84 -3.93 -8.46 1.86
C LEU A 84 -3.64 -7.01 1.46
N ALA A 85 -2.37 -6.63 1.33
CA ALA A 85 -2.00 -5.30 0.87
C ALA A 85 -2.51 -5.04 -0.55
N PHE A 86 -2.38 -6.01 -1.47
CA PHE A 86 -2.84 -5.84 -2.85
C PHE A 86 -4.36 -5.76 -2.94
N GLU A 87 -5.07 -6.68 -2.27
CA GLU A 87 -6.54 -6.67 -2.19
C GLU A 87 -7.06 -5.34 -1.63
N SER A 88 -6.42 -4.83 -0.57
CA SER A 88 -6.80 -3.56 0.05
C SER A 88 -6.57 -2.38 -0.89
N ILE A 89 -5.45 -2.35 -1.63
CA ILE A 89 -5.17 -1.32 -2.63
C ILE A 89 -6.24 -1.34 -3.73
N ASP A 90 -6.59 -2.53 -4.23
CA ASP A 90 -7.61 -2.66 -5.27
C ASP A 90 -8.97 -2.16 -4.80
N ALA A 91 -9.39 -2.51 -3.59
CA ALA A 91 -10.64 -2.03 -3.00
C ALA A 91 -10.65 -0.50 -2.87
N ILE A 92 -9.56 0.10 -2.41
CA ILE A 92 -9.42 1.55 -2.23
C ILE A 92 -9.48 2.29 -3.58
N LEU A 93 -8.77 1.78 -4.58
CA LEU A 93 -8.72 2.39 -5.91
C LEU A 93 -10.05 2.23 -6.66
N ALA A 94 -10.72 1.09 -6.52
CA ALA A 94 -12.06 0.87 -7.05
C ALA A 94 -13.07 1.86 -6.42
N ALA A 95 -13.09 1.98 -5.08
CA ALA A 95 -13.97 2.92 -4.38
C ALA A 95 -13.72 4.39 -4.79
N SER A 96 -12.45 4.75 -5.04
CA SER A 96 -12.10 6.09 -5.51
C SER A 96 -12.60 6.36 -6.93
N ARG A 97 -12.59 5.36 -7.80
CA ARG A 97 -13.13 5.45 -9.16
C ARG A 97 -14.64 5.61 -9.16
N ASP A 98 -15.35 4.85 -8.32
CA ASP A 98 -16.80 4.94 -8.19
C ASP A 98 -17.24 6.30 -7.64
N ALA A 99 -16.53 6.84 -6.66
CA ALA A 99 -16.77 8.18 -6.12
C ALA A 99 -16.56 9.28 -7.18
N ALA A 100 -15.59 9.13 -8.07
CA ALA A 100 -15.34 10.09 -9.15
C ALA A 100 -16.36 10.00 -10.31
N THR A 101 -17.13 8.91 -10.39
CA THR A 101 -18.09 8.64 -11.48
C THR A 101 -19.53 9.02 -11.11
N ARG A 102 -19.80 9.34 -9.84
CA ARG A 102 -21.11 9.87 -9.40
C ARG A 102 -21.15 11.40 -9.58
N PRO A 103 -22.12 11.94 -10.35
CA PRO A 103 -22.28 13.37 -10.60
C PRO A 103 -22.76 14.15 -9.36
#